data_AF-A0A9X3ST48-F1
#
_entry.id   AF-A0A9X3ST48-F1
#
_cell.length_a   1.000
_cell.length_b   1.000
_cell.length_c   1.000
_cell.angle_alpha   90.00
_cell.angle_beta   90.00
_cell.angle_gamma   90.00
#
_symmetry.space_group_name_H-M   'P 1'
#
loop_
_entity.id
_entity.type
_entity.pdbx_description
1 polymer ?
#
loop_
_entity_poly.entity_id
_entity_poly.type
_entity_poly.pdbx_seq_one_letter_code
_entity_poly.pdbx_strand_id
1 'polypeptide(L)'
;MAQERVFDPEAIEEYRLFLLELLETLENQVIPVLGTGTLSRAPAFGTAPGAAENAAVRYLEFHASTWRNLQYLRGTLHGMEAALTVVAASGGEAEEEATAGITVTESELADPAAHPTADQSTTGAVVLAEGFTGDGTDSGASAVFTA
;
A
#
# COMPACT_ATOMS: atom_id res chain seq x y z
N MET A 1 -23.38 1.89 -14.87
CA MET A 1 -22.91 0.58 -14.37
C MET A 1 -21.40 0.62 -14.37
N ALA A 2 -20.77 0.75 -13.19
CA ALA A 2 -19.36 0.42 -13.06
C ALA A 2 -19.27 -1.10 -12.88
N GLN A 3 -18.45 -1.77 -13.68
CA GLN A 3 -18.25 -3.21 -13.55
C GLN A 3 -17.22 -3.44 -12.44
N GLU A 4 -17.60 -4.19 -11.42
CA GLU A 4 -16.74 -4.56 -10.31
C GLU A 4 -15.54 -5.37 -10.80
N ARG A 5 -14.36 -5.06 -10.27
CA ARG A 5 -13.11 -5.73 -10.62
C ARG A 5 -12.80 -6.76 -9.55
N VAL A 6 -13.25 -7.99 -9.78
CA VAL A 6 -12.81 -9.15 -9.01
C VAL A 6 -11.39 -9.51 -9.48
N PHE A 7 -10.47 -9.63 -8.53
CA PHE A 7 -9.11 -10.13 -8.79
C PHE A 7 -9.01 -11.57 -8.27
N ASP A 8 -8.15 -12.36 -8.92
CA ASP A 8 -7.84 -13.71 -8.47
C ASP A 8 -6.85 -13.64 -7.28
N PRO A 9 -7.21 -14.11 -6.08
CA PRO A 9 -6.34 -14.03 -4.90
C PRO A 9 -5.15 -14.99 -4.98
N GLU A 10 -5.27 -16.14 -5.65
CA GLU A 10 -4.17 -17.09 -5.82
C GLU A 10 -3.08 -16.49 -6.73
N ALA A 11 -3.51 -15.90 -7.86
CA ALA A 11 -2.61 -15.20 -8.78
C ALA A 11 -1.95 -13.96 -8.17
N ILE A 12 -2.63 -13.23 -7.27
CA ILE A 12 -2.02 -12.13 -6.52
C ILE A 12 -0.90 -12.67 -5.60
N GLU A 13 -1.15 -13.74 -4.86
CA GLU A 13 -0.15 -14.25 -3.91
C GLU A 13 1.06 -14.89 -4.60
N GLU A 14 0.85 -15.64 -5.69
CA GLU A 14 1.96 -16.14 -6.53
C GLU A 14 2.85 -14.99 -7.01
N TYR A 15 2.25 -13.91 -7.51
CA TYR A 15 3.00 -12.75 -7.99
C TYR A 15 3.67 -11.95 -6.85
N ARG A 16 3.08 -11.89 -5.66
CA ARG A 16 3.72 -11.32 -4.46
C ARG A 16 4.96 -12.12 -4.05
N LEU A 17 4.87 -13.45 -4.00
CA LEU A 17 6.01 -14.32 -3.69
C LEU A 17 7.15 -14.15 -4.71
N PHE A 18 6.82 -14.13 -6.01
CA PHE A 18 7.80 -13.85 -7.07
C PHE A 18 8.50 -12.48 -6.90
N LEU A 19 7.76 -11.42 -6.54
CA LEU A 19 8.35 -10.10 -6.28
C LEU A 19 9.28 -10.10 -5.06
N LEU A 20 8.95 -10.87 -4.01
CA LEU A 20 9.79 -11.02 -2.82
C LEU A 20 11.11 -11.75 -3.12
N GLU A 21 11.08 -12.84 -3.89
CA GLU A 21 12.30 -13.54 -4.35
C GLU A 21 13.19 -12.64 -5.25
N LEU A 22 12.56 -11.83 -6.11
CA LEU A 22 13.26 -10.88 -6.96
C LEU A 22 13.89 -9.73 -6.15
N LEU A 23 13.17 -9.23 -5.13
CA LEU A 23 13.71 -8.27 -4.16
C LEU A 23 14.87 -8.85 -3.35
N GLU A 24 14.76 -10.08 -2.85
CA GLU A 24 15.84 -10.76 -2.15
C GLU A 24 17.09 -10.86 -3.02
N THR A 25 16.93 -11.29 -4.28
CA THR A 25 18.03 -11.38 -5.25
C THR A 25 18.66 -10.00 -5.51
N LEU A 26 17.84 -8.97 -5.71
CA LEU A 26 18.32 -7.60 -5.96
C LEU A 26 19.09 -7.04 -4.75
N GLU A 27 18.55 -7.20 -3.54
CA GLU A 27 19.10 -6.61 -2.32
C GLU A 27 20.30 -7.38 -1.74
N ASN A 28 20.29 -8.71 -1.81
CA ASN A 28 21.33 -9.55 -1.20
C ASN A 28 22.44 -9.95 -2.18
N GLN A 29 22.19 -9.94 -3.50
CA GLN A 29 23.16 -10.38 -4.50
C GLN A 29 23.63 -9.24 -5.42
N VAL A 30 22.73 -8.40 -5.93
CA VAL A 30 23.07 -7.41 -6.98
C VAL A 30 23.55 -6.07 -6.41
N ILE A 31 22.76 -5.44 -5.54
CA ILE A 31 23.09 -4.14 -4.92
C ILE A 31 24.44 -4.18 -4.16
N PRO A 32 24.78 -5.24 -3.38
CA PRO A 32 26.04 -5.30 -2.67
C PRO A 32 27.26 -5.27 -3.60
N VAL A 33 27.18 -5.82 -4.83
CA VAL A 33 28.30 -5.80 -5.79
C VAL A 33 28.75 -4.38 -6.13
N LEU A 34 27.81 -3.43 -6.28
CA LEU A 34 28.12 -2.02 -6.52
C LEU A 34 28.35 -1.22 -5.24
N GLY A 35 27.68 -1.56 -4.13
CA GLY A 35 27.77 -0.80 -2.88
C GLY A 35 29.03 -1.09 -2.05
N THR A 36 29.35 -2.37 -1.86
CA THR A 36 30.44 -2.83 -0.96
C THR A 36 31.37 -3.87 -1.59
N GLY A 37 30.97 -4.47 -2.71
CA GLY A 37 31.67 -5.55 -3.40
C GLY A 37 32.68 -5.07 -4.44
N THR A 38 32.91 -5.92 -5.45
CA THR A 38 33.98 -5.77 -6.44
C THR A 38 33.87 -4.51 -7.31
N LEU A 39 32.66 -3.96 -7.48
CA LEU A 39 32.42 -2.75 -8.27
C LEU A 39 32.28 -1.49 -7.40
N SER A 40 32.47 -1.57 -6.08
CA SER A 40 32.43 -0.40 -5.18
C SER A 40 33.54 0.63 -5.42
N ARG A 41 34.57 0.29 -6.19
CA ARG A 41 35.74 1.15 -6.47
C ARG A 41 36.13 1.08 -7.94
N ALA A 42 36.75 2.16 -8.42
CA ALA A 42 37.35 2.21 -9.75
C ALA A 42 38.41 1.09 -9.91
N PRO A 43 38.35 0.29 -10.99
CA PRO A 43 39.43 -0.61 -11.38
C PRO A 43 40.77 0.10 -11.57
N ALA A 44 41.86 -0.68 -11.52
CA ALA A 44 43.20 -0.20 -11.86
C ALA A 44 43.32 0.05 -13.38
N PHE A 45 42.88 1.21 -13.84
CA PHE A 45 43.13 1.70 -15.20
C PHE A 45 44.64 1.95 -15.34
N GLY A 46 45.30 1.13 -16.17
CA GLY A 46 46.76 1.10 -16.28
C GLY A 46 47.40 2.41 -16.74
N THR A 47 48.71 2.54 -16.58
CA THR A 47 49.47 3.78 -16.76
C THR A 47 49.71 4.21 -18.22
N ALA A 48 48.87 3.78 -19.17
CA ALA A 48 48.94 4.26 -20.54
C ALA A 48 48.46 5.73 -20.60
N PRO A 49 49.11 6.62 -21.38
CA PRO A 49 48.71 8.03 -21.44
C PRO A 49 47.23 8.20 -21.82
N GLY A 50 46.46 8.94 -21.01
CA GLY A 50 45.03 9.17 -21.23
C GLY A 50 44.11 8.04 -20.74
N ALA A 51 44.65 6.90 -20.31
CA ALA A 51 43.83 5.77 -19.85
C ALA A 51 43.24 6.05 -18.46
N ALA A 52 44.04 6.53 -17.50
CA ALA A 52 43.55 6.86 -16.17
C ALA A 52 42.58 8.06 -16.19
N GLU A 53 42.93 9.11 -16.95
CA GLU A 53 42.17 10.36 -17.01
C GLU A 53 40.76 10.16 -17.58
N ASN A 54 40.61 9.36 -18.63
CA ASN A 54 39.31 9.13 -19.26
C ASN A 54 38.53 7.96 -18.65
N ALA A 55 39.20 6.84 -18.30
CA ALA A 55 38.48 5.67 -17.82
C ALA A 55 37.94 5.84 -16.39
N ALA A 56 38.65 6.57 -15.52
CA ALA A 56 38.18 6.85 -14.16
C ALA A 56 36.87 7.66 -14.17
N VAL A 57 36.80 8.73 -14.96
CA VAL A 57 35.60 9.58 -15.08
C VAL A 57 34.42 8.76 -15.61
N ARG A 58 34.62 8.04 -16.73
CA ARG A 58 33.57 7.20 -17.34
C ARG A 58 33.10 6.08 -16.41
N TYR A 59 33.99 5.52 -15.59
CA TYR A 59 33.61 4.52 -14.58
C TYR A 59 32.72 5.12 -13.50
N LEU A 60 33.05 6.32 -12.99
CA LEU A 60 32.24 6.99 -11.97
C LEU A 60 30.85 7.37 -12.50
N GLU A 61 30.75 7.84 -13.74
CA GLU A 61 29.47 8.10 -14.42
C GLU A 61 28.63 6.82 -14.59
N PHE A 62 29.26 5.73 -15.06
CA PHE A 62 28.62 4.41 -15.17
C PHE A 62 28.15 3.89 -13.81
N HIS A 63 29.00 3.97 -12.78
CA HIS A 63 28.67 3.49 -11.43
C HIS A 63 27.52 4.29 -10.82
N ALA A 64 27.58 5.62 -10.86
CA ALA A 64 26.53 6.48 -10.31
C ALA A 64 25.19 6.31 -11.04
N SER A 65 25.20 6.18 -12.37
CA SER A 65 23.99 5.93 -13.15
C SER A 65 23.40 4.54 -12.89
N THR A 66 24.23 3.50 -12.86
CA THR A 66 23.80 2.12 -12.55
C THR A 66 23.26 2.01 -11.13
N TRP A 67 23.95 2.58 -10.15
CA TRP A 67 23.50 2.65 -8.76
C TRP A 67 22.11 3.29 -8.66
N ARG A 68 21.93 4.47 -9.24
CA ARG A 68 20.63 5.16 -9.23
C ARG A 68 19.53 4.34 -9.90
N ASN A 69 19.82 3.66 -10.99
CA ASN A 69 18.86 2.78 -11.68
C ASN A 69 18.46 1.57 -10.81
N LEU A 70 19.41 0.96 -10.09
CA LEU A 70 19.12 -0.13 -9.14
C LEU A 70 18.25 0.36 -7.97
N GLN A 71 18.52 1.56 -7.44
CA GLN A 71 17.68 2.15 -6.39
C GLN A 71 16.25 2.47 -6.87
N TYR A 72 16.08 2.91 -8.12
CA TYR A 72 14.76 3.07 -8.72
C TYR A 72 14.05 1.72 -8.89
N LEU A 73 14.71 0.70 -9.44
CA LEU A 73 14.15 -0.65 -9.57
C LEU A 73 13.71 -1.19 -8.21
N ARG A 74 14.56 -1.09 -7.18
CA ARG A 74 14.24 -1.47 -5.80
C ARG A 74 12.98 -0.77 -5.29
N GLY A 75 12.89 0.55 -5.46
CA GLY A 75 11.72 1.33 -5.06
C GLY A 75 10.45 0.93 -5.81
N THR A 76 10.54 0.65 -7.11
CA THR A 76 9.41 0.17 -7.92
C THR A 76 8.93 -1.22 -7.50
N LEU A 77 9.84 -2.15 -7.21
CA LEU A 77 9.49 -3.50 -6.73
C LEU A 77 8.78 -3.45 -5.38
N HIS A 78 9.31 -2.72 -4.39
CA HIS A 78 8.64 -2.50 -3.10
C HIS A 78 7.28 -1.80 -3.26
N GLY A 79 7.17 -0.83 -4.17
CA GLY A 79 5.90 -0.17 -4.47
C GLY A 79 4.84 -1.10 -5.07
N MET A 80 5.25 -2.08 -5.88
CA MET A 80 4.34 -3.09 -6.43
C MET A 80 3.93 -4.12 -5.37
N GLU A 81 4.86 -4.60 -4.54
CA GLU A 81 4.54 -5.50 -3.41
C GLU A 81 3.52 -4.84 -2.47
N ALA A 82 3.79 -3.60 -2.02
CA ALA A 82 2.91 -2.87 -1.13
C ALA A 82 1.51 -2.64 -1.73
N ALA A 83 1.43 -2.34 -3.04
CA ALA A 83 0.16 -2.18 -3.74
C ALA A 83 -0.64 -3.49 -3.80
N LEU A 84 0.01 -4.62 -4.06
CA LEU A 84 -0.64 -5.94 -4.08
C LEU A 84 -1.12 -6.37 -2.69
N THR A 85 -0.33 -6.06 -1.65
CA THR A 85 -0.70 -6.31 -0.24
C THR A 85 -1.95 -5.52 0.17
N VAL A 86 -2.07 -4.26 -0.28
CA VAL A 86 -3.30 -3.47 -0.09
C VAL A 86 -4.49 -4.08 -0.85
N VAL A 87 -4.29 -4.49 -2.11
CA VAL A 87 -5.37 -5.13 -2.90
C VAL A 87 -5.85 -6.42 -2.24
N ALA A 88 -4.93 -7.30 -1.82
CA ALA A 88 -5.25 -8.56 -1.13
C ALA A 88 -6.06 -8.34 0.16
N ALA A 89 -5.70 -7.34 0.98
CA ALA A 89 -6.46 -6.98 2.18
C ALA A 89 -7.87 -6.47 1.83
N SER A 90 -7.99 -5.55 0.87
CA SER A 90 -9.27 -4.94 0.48
C SER A 90 -10.24 -5.91 -0.23
N GLY A 91 -9.73 -6.96 -0.87
CA GLY A 91 -10.56 -7.99 -1.51
C GLY A 91 -11.33 -8.84 -0.50
N GLY A 92 -10.70 -9.20 0.62
CA GLY A 92 -11.33 -10.01 1.67
C GLY A 92 -12.48 -9.27 2.38
N GLU A 93 -12.31 -7.98 2.68
CA GLU A 93 -13.35 -7.17 3.33
C GLU A 93 -14.63 -7.06 2.47
N ALA A 94 -14.47 -6.97 1.14
CA ALA A 94 -15.60 -6.92 0.20
C ALA A 94 -16.35 -8.26 0.07
N GLU A 95 -15.64 -9.40 0.07
CA GLU A 95 -16.28 -10.72 0.01
C GLU A 95 -16.96 -11.12 1.34
N GLU A 96 -16.42 -10.73 2.49
CA GLU A 96 -17.01 -11.04 3.80
C GLU A 96 -18.33 -10.28 4.03
N GLU A 97 -18.42 -9.00 3.63
CA GLU A 97 -19.69 -8.26 3.67
C GLU A 97 -20.71 -8.79 2.64
N ALA A 98 -20.27 -9.19 1.45
CA ALA A 98 -21.14 -9.79 0.43
C ALA A 98 -21.73 -11.15 0.86
N THR A 99 -20.93 -12.01 1.49
CA THR A 99 -21.41 -13.32 2.00
C THR A 99 -22.28 -13.18 3.26
N ALA A 100 -22.00 -12.21 4.13
CA ALA A 100 -22.89 -11.85 5.23
C ALA A 100 -24.28 -11.38 4.74
N GLY A 101 -24.33 -10.61 3.64
CA GLY A 101 -25.60 -10.13 3.06
C GLY A 101 -26.46 -11.24 2.44
N ILE A 102 -25.85 -12.24 1.80
CA ILE A 102 -26.57 -13.33 1.12
C ILE A 102 -27.16 -14.35 2.10
N THR A 103 -26.47 -14.65 3.20
CA THR A 103 -26.92 -15.69 4.16
C THR A 103 -28.14 -15.30 5.00
N VAL A 104 -28.46 -14.01 5.11
CA VAL A 104 -29.59 -13.52 5.93
C VAL A 104 -30.96 -13.69 5.24
N THR A 105 -31.01 -13.84 3.90
CA THR A 105 -32.28 -13.76 3.16
C THR A 105 -32.99 -15.09 2.84
N GLU A 106 -32.37 -16.25 3.05
CA GLU A 106 -33.02 -17.55 2.78
C GLU A 106 -33.77 -18.16 3.98
N SER A 107 -33.70 -17.57 5.18
CA SER A 107 -34.33 -18.15 6.38
C SER A 107 -35.78 -17.72 6.64
N GLU A 108 -36.37 -16.83 5.83
CA GLU A 108 -37.72 -16.26 6.07
C GLU A 108 -38.69 -16.42 4.88
N LEU A 109 -38.82 -17.64 4.36
CA LEU A 109 -39.89 -18.02 3.42
C LEU A 109 -40.44 -19.42 3.72
N ALA A 110 -41.02 -19.58 4.92
CA ALA A 110 -41.77 -20.78 5.31
C ALA A 110 -43.09 -20.43 6.05
N ASP A 111 -44.15 -20.41 5.26
CA ASP A 111 -45.57 -20.59 5.60
C ASP A 111 -46.43 -19.38 6.11
N PRO A 112 -47.59 -19.07 5.48
CA PRO A 112 -48.42 -17.92 5.83
C PRO A 112 -49.80 -18.29 6.41
N ALA A 113 -50.06 -17.96 7.69
CA ALA A 113 -51.39 -17.54 8.19
C ALA A 113 -51.42 -17.27 9.71
N ALA A 114 -51.72 -16.03 10.11
CA ALA A 114 -52.76 -15.67 11.10
C ALA A 114 -52.55 -14.25 11.64
N HIS A 115 -53.53 -13.35 11.44
CA HIS A 115 -53.73 -12.22 12.34
C HIS A 115 -54.29 -12.74 13.67
N PRO A 116 -53.99 -12.07 14.80
CA PRO A 116 -54.97 -11.10 15.27
C PRO A 116 -54.39 -9.76 15.78
N THR A 117 -55.23 -8.74 15.67
CA THR A 117 -55.06 -7.38 16.19
C THR A 117 -54.90 -7.33 17.72
N ALA A 118 -54.00 -6.49 18.22
CA ALA A 118 -54.12 -5.90 19.55
C ALA A 118 -53.61 -4.45 19.57
N ASP A 119 -54.52 -3.53 19.86
CA ASP A 119 -54.25 -2.11 20.14
C ASP A 119 -53.57 -1.97 21.51
N GLN A 120 -52.62 -1.04 21.63
CA GLN A 120 -52.50 -0.22 22.85
C GLN A 120 -51.72 1.07 22.60
N SER A 121 -52.50 2.12 22.32
CA SER A 121 -52.12 3.51 22.56
C SER A 121 -51.52 3.73 23.96
N THR A 122 -50.41 4.46 24.06
CA THR A 122 -50.09 5.31 25.22
C THR A 122 -49.26 6.51 24.82
N THR A 123 -49.74 7.68 25.21
CA THR A 123 -49.28 9.01 24.85
C THR A 123 -48.01 9.42 25.62
N GLY A 124 -47.07 10.10 24.94
CA GLY A 124 -45.94 10.76 25.59
C GLY A 124 -45.35 11.87 24.70
N ALA A 125 -45.93 13.07 24.73
CA ALA A 125 -45.53 14.20 23.88
C ALA A 125 -45.08 15.43 24.67
N VAL A 126 -43.79 15.78 24.57
CA VAL A 126 -43.15 17.11 24.77
C VAL A 126 -41.85 17.05 23.92
N VAL A 127 -41.50 17.85 22.89
CA VAL A 127 -41.76 19.24 22.44
C VAL A 127 -40.69 20.27 22.88
N LEU A 128 -39.84 20.69 21.92
CA LEU A 128 -38.92 21.85 21.88
C LEU A 128 -37.66 21.81 22.79
N ALA A 129 -36.45 22.20 22.36
CA ALA A 129 -36.10 23.46 21.68
C ALA A 129 -34.80 23.41 20.83
N GLU A 130 -34.56 24.48 20.06
CA GLU A 130 -33.41 24.67 19.16
C GLU A 130 -32.18 25.32 19.85
N GLY A 131 -30.99 25.01 19.34
CA GLY A 131 -29.86 25.95 19.14
C GLY A 131 -29.13 26.61 20.32
N PHE A 132 -27.85 26.26 20.52
CA PHE A 132 -26.84 27.20 21.05
C PHE A 132 -25.41 26.88 20.56
N THR A 133 -24.59 27.92 20.40
CA THR A 133 -23.23 27.90 19.82
C THR A 133 -22.15 28.34 20.82
N GLY A 134 -20.96 27.74 20.74
CA GLY A 134 -19.68 28.20 21.32
C GLY A 134 -18.64 27.10 21.09
N ASP A 135 -17.46 27.30 20.48
CA ASP A 135 -16.42 28.34 20.55
C ASP A 135 -15.55 28.29 21.82
N GLY A 136 -14.23 28.45 21.63
CA GLY A 136 -13.16 28.29 22.64
C GLY A 136 -12.33 27.00 22.46
N THR A 137 -11.08 27.07 21.97
CA THR A 137 -9.80 27.23 22.72
C THR A 137 -9.23 25.89 23.28
N ASP A 138 -7.93 25.56 23.27
CA ASP A 138 -6.67 26.20 22.79
C ASP A 138 -5.53 25.14 22.77
N SER A 139 -4.29 25.54 22.41
CA SER A 139 -2.98 24.85 22.56
C SER A 139 -2.54 23.87 21.45
N GLY A 140 -1.31 23.90 20.93
CA GLY A 140 -0.20 24.86 21.13
C GLY A 140 1.20 24.21 21.22
N ALA A 141 1.93 24.14 20.09
CA ALA A 141 3.37 23.84 19.90
C ALA A 141 3.61 23.70 18.37
N SER A 142 4.76 23.92 17.71
CA SER A 142 6.08 24.50 18.00
C SER A 142 6.77 24.75 16.62
N ALA A 143 7.82 25.54 16.41
CA ALA A 143 8.66 26.39 17.26
C ALA A 143 9.25 27.55 16.39
N VAL A 144 10.03 28.47 16.99
CA VAL A 144 10.77 29.52 16.25
C VAL A 144 12.24 29.12 16.07
N PHE A 145 12.76 29.24 14.85
CA PHE A 145 14.18 29.05 14.53
C PHE A 145 14.83 30.40 14.22
N THR A 146 15.78 30.82 15.04
CA THR A 146 16.53 32.08 14.86
C THR A 146 17.72 31.84 13.92
N ALA A 147 18.01 32.82 13.06
CA ALA A 147 19.18 32.86 12.18
C ALA A 147 20.29 33.76 12.76
#